data_AF-A0A936SHS7-F1
#
_entry.id   AF-A0A936SHS7-F1
#
_cell.length_a   1.000
_cell.length_b   1.000
_cell.length_c   1.000
_cell.angle_alpha   90.00
_cell.angle_beta   90.00
_cell.angle_gamma   90.00
#
_symmetry.space_group_name_H-M   'P 1'
#
loop_
_entity.id
_entity.type
_entity.pdbx_description
1 polymer ?
#
loop_
_entity_poly.entity_id
_entity_poly.type
_entity_poly.pdbx_seq_one_letter_code
_entity_poly.pdbx_strand_id
1 'polypeptide(L)'
;MSQNTIAPRSIELARLLNVQKQWWLPDATLQAYVQVLAARIPRLEQLSDERICLIFEHYHLDHAQVEPLLDDGHPGHADAWAGVQQIARRTILRKLPSIDARYDALGDLEDLVQEAIKDLWSGLPGFQYHSRFHTWLYTLASNCWIRHHRTYQAHKRGAGQRPHSLDQLIDAGSYAQAFRELPPDELVLDQTLHELIDRVLSAQPDQRLRKVFYLRVHEEHTLHAIGARLSLSPARVHALLQQTSTVLSLDPAIREWFDLEASGWAE
;
A
#
# COMPACT_ATOMS: atom_id res chain seq x y z
N MET A 1 -11.85 27.73 -26.42
CA MET A 1 -10.43 27.42 -26.74
C MET A 1 -9.55 28.10 -25.70
N SER A 2 -9.57 27.61 -24.47
CA SER A 2 -8.76 28.16 -23.38
C SER A 2 -7.35 27.65 -23.56
N GLN A 3 -6.40 28.55 -23.78
CA GLN A 3 -4.98 28.23 -23.81
C GLN A 3 -4.62 27.65 -22.44
N ASN A 4 -4.32 26.36 -22.43
CA ASN A 4 -3.95 25.61 -21.24
C ASN A 4 -2.48 25.98 -20.95
N THR A 5 -2.28 27.09 -20.23
CA THR A 5 -0.94 27.53 -19.84
C THR A 5 -0.37 26.49 -18.89
N ILE A 6 0.39 25.53 -19.43
CA ILE A 6 1.23 24.63 -18.64
C ILE A 6 2.06 25.52 -17.74
N ALA A 7 1.97 25.31 -16.42
CA ALA A 7 2.70 26.15 -15.51
C ALA A 7 4.21 25.88 -15.65
N PRO A 8 5.01 26.91 -15.95
CA PRO A 8 6.44 26.74 -16.23
C PRO A 8 7.24 26.19 -15.05
N ARG A 9 6.72 26.27 -13.82
CA ARG A 9 7.35 25.68 -12.62
C ARG A 9 7.29 24.15 -12.65
N SER A 10 6.09 23.59 -12.83
CA SER A 10 5.88 22.13 -12.83
C SER A 10 6.64 21.43 -13.97
N ILE A 11 6.74 22.07 -15.15
CA ILE A 11 7.52 21.52 -16.27
C ILE A 11 9.02 21.44 -15.93
N GLU A 12 9.54 22.44 -15.24
CA GLU A 12 10.96 22.50 -14.89
C GLU A 12 11.30 21.48 -13.80
N LEU A 13 10.44 21.34 -12.79
CA LEU A 13 10.55 20.29 -11.78
C LEU A 13 10.54 18.89 -12.42
N ALA A 14 9.65 18.65 -13.39
CA ALA A 14 9.60 17.37 -14.10
C ALA A 14 10.90 17.08 -14.86
N ARG A 15 11.53 18.08 -15.50
CA ARG A 15 12.83 17.93 -16.17
C ARG A 15 13.96 17.64 -15.19
N LEU A 16 14.03 18.36 -14.08
CA LEU A 16 15.02 18.13 -13.04
C LEU A 16 14.91 16.71 -12.48
N LEU A 17 13.68 16.26 -12.20
CA LEU A 17 13.41 14.91 -11.72
C LEU A 17 13.78 13.85 -12.77
N ASN A 18 13.45 14.08 -14.05
CA ASN A 18 13.81 13.19 -15.16
C ASN A 18 15.33 12.95 -15.26
N VAL A 19 16.13 13.99 -15.03
CA VAL A 19 17.60 13.88 -14.98
C VAL A 19 18.06 13.19 -13.69
N GLN A 20 17.52 13.60 -12.54
CA GLN A 20 17.90 13.04 -11.24
C GLN A 20 17.64 11.54 -11.14
N LYS A 21 16.49 11.10 -11.65
CA LYS A 21 16.04 9.70 -11.62
C LYS A 21 16.46 8.91 -12.87
N GLN A 22 17.15 9.56 -13.82
CA GLN A 22 17.65 8.93 -15.04
C GLN A 22 16.56 8.21 -15.84
N TRP A 23 15.36 8.79 -15.94
CA TRP A 23 14.27 8.18 -16.73
C TRP A 23 14.43 8.41 -18.24
N TRP A 24 15.25 9.39 -18.64
CA TRP A 24 15.53 9.73 -20.05
C TRP A 24 14.29 9.99 -20.90
N LEU A 25 13.21 10.48 -20.29
CA LEU A 25 11.96 10.75 -21.00
C LEU A 25 12.11 11.97 -21.93
N PRO A 26 11.53 11.93 -23.14
CA PRO A 26 11.45 13.10 -24.01
C PRO A 26 10.69 14.25 -23.37
N ASP A 27 11.05 15.49 -23.70
CA ASP A 27 10.36 16.69 -23.18
C ASP A 27 8.85 16.69 -23.49
N ALA A 28 8.45 16.15 -24.64
CA ALA A 28 7.05 15.97 -25.00
C ALA A 28 6.28 15.07 -24.02
N THR A 29 6.91 14.01 -23.52
CA THR A 29 6.33 13.11 -22.51
C THR A 29 6.18 13.82 -21.18
N LEU A 30 7.20 14.57 -20.75
CA LEU A 30 7.14 15.37 -19.52
C LEU A 30 6.03 16.43 -19.60
N GLN A 31 5.87 17.08 -20.75
CA GLN A 31 4.75 18.00 -21.00
C GLN A 31 3.40 17.31 -20.89
N ALA A 32 3.24 16.11 -21.44
CA ALA A 32 2.02 15.33 -21.32
C ALA A 32 1.72 14.96 -19.85
N TYR A 33 2.73 14.50 -19.10
CA TYR A 33 2.59 14.18 -17.67
C TYR A 33 2.08 15.38 -16.87
N VAL A 34 2.71 16.55 -17.07
CA VAL A 34 2.34 17.79 -16.38
C VAL A 34 0.91 18.20 -16.74
N GLN A 35 0.52 18.07 -18.01
CA GLN A 35 -0.85 18.36 -18.45
C GLN A 35 -1.88 17.46 -17.78
N VAL A 36 -1.62 16.14 -17.73
CA VAL A 36 -2.53 15.17 -17.09
C VAL A 36 -2.65 15.47 -15.59
N LEU A 37 -1.53 15.71 -14.90
CA LEU A 37 -1.53 16.01 -13.47
C LEU A 37 -2.18 17.34 -13.14
N ALA A 38 -1.96 18.39 -13.94
CA ALA A 38 -2.60 19.69 -13.76
C ALA A 38 -4.13 19.61 -13.95
N ALA A 39 -4.60 18.75 -14.86
CA ALA A 39 -6.04 18.50 -15.04
C ALA A 39 -6.66 17.72 -13.86
N ARG A 40 -5.90 16.82 -13.23
CA ARG A 40 -6.38 15.95 -12.14
C ARG A 40 -6.27 16.56 -10.75
N ILE A 41 -5.30 17.43 -10.53
CA ILE A 41 -4.96 17.96 -9.20
C ILE A 41 -5.24 19.46 -9.19
N PRO A 42 -6.44 19.88 -8.71
CA PRO A 42 -6.74 21.28 -8.56
C PRO A 42 -5.69 21.95 -7.68
N ARG A 43 -5.14 23.08 -8.14
CA ARG A 43 -4.12 23.84 -7.41
C ARG A 43 -2.78 23.09 -7.22
N LEU A 44 -2.41 22.22 -8.16
CA LEU A 44 -1.06 21.62 -8.22
C LEU A 44 0.05 22.65 -7.98
N GLU A 45 -0.07 23.83 -8.59
CA GLU A 45 0.89 24.95 -8.46
C GLU A 45 1.00 25.55 -7.06
N GLN A 46 0.04 25.30 -6.16
CA GLN A 46 0.09 25.78 -4.77
C GLN A 46 0.87 24.82 -3.85
N LEU A 47 1.21 23.62 -4.33
CA LEU A 47 1.97 22.64 -3.58
C LEU A 47 3.47 23.01 -3.53
N SER A 48 4.19 22.45 -2.56
CA SER A 48 5.65 22.59 -2.48
C SER A 48 6.34 21.83 -3.61
N ASP A 49 7.57 22.22 -3.94
CA ASP A 49 8.35 21.56 -5.00
C ASP A 49 8.51 20.06 -4.71
N GLU A 50 8.79 19.69 -3.46
CA GLU A 50 8.96 18.29 -3.05
C GLU A 50 7.69 17.48 -3.27
N ARG A 51 6.52 18.08 -3.00
CA ARG A 51 5.23 17.42 -3.19
C ARG A 51 4.91 17.23 -4.66
N ILE A 52 5.21 18.24 -5.49
CA ILE A 52 5.02 18.15 -6.95
C ILE A 52 5.94 17.06 -7.52
N CYS A 53 7.22 17.04 -7.15
CA CYS A 53 8.16 16.00 -7.58
C CYS A 53 7.70 14.59 -7.16
N LEU A 54 7.22 14.43 -5.92
CA LEU A 54 6.71 13.14 -5.46
C LEU A 54 5.48 12.68 -6.26
N ILE A 55 4.56 13.59 -6.57
CA ILE A 55 3.38 13.29 -7.40
C ILE A 55 3.81 12.89 -8.82
N PHE A 56 4.81 13.57 -9.39
CA PHE A 56 5.38 13.20 -10.69
C PHE A 56 5.99 11.80 -10.66
N GLU A 57 6.77 11.49 -9.63
CA GLU A 57 7.36 10.17 -9.44
C GLU A 57 6.29 9.08 -9.33
N HIS A 58 5.27 9.28 -8.48
CA HIS A 58 4.17 8.35 -8.39
C HIS A 58 3.41 8.19 -9.70
N TYR A 59 3.15 9.29 -10.41
CA TYR A 59 2.48 9.24 -11.71
C TYR A 59 3.31 8.47 -12.73
N HIS A 60 4.60 8.78 -12.88
CA HIS A 60 5.49 8.09 -13.80
C HIS A 60 5.46 6.57 -13.57
N LEU A 61 5.52 6.17 -12.32
CA LEU A 61 5.57 4.77 -11.91
C LEU A 61 4.19 4.07 -11.86
N ASP A 62 3.04 4.78 -11.92
CA ASP A 62 1.69 4.18 -11.80
C ASP A 62 0.78 4.43 -12.99
N HIS A 63 1.01 5.45 -13.82
CA HIS A 63 0.06 5.85 -14.86
C HIS A 63 -0.27 4.71 -15.83
N ALA A 64 0.71 3.86 -16.18
CA ALA A 64 0.51 2.70 -17.05
C ALA A 64 -0.51 1.68 -16.50
N GLN A 65 -0.63 1.54 -15.18
CA GLN A 65 -1.64 0.69 -14.55
C GLN A 65 -2.95 1.43 -14.23
N VAL A 66 -2.90 2.75 -14.04
CA VAL A 66 -4.06 3.57 -13.65
C VAL A 66 -4.87 4.05 -14.85
N GLU A 67 -4.22 4.45 -15.94
CA GLU A 67 -4.88 4.98 -17.13
C GLU A 67 -5.84 3.99 -17.80
N PRO A 68 -5.48 2.69 -17.97
CA PRO A 68 -6.42 1.71 -18.51
C PRO A 68 -7.67 1.53 -17.65
N LEU A 69 -7.56 1.69 -16.34
CA LEU A 69 -8.71 1.56 -15.42
C LEU A 69 -9.70 2.73 -15.55
N LEU A 70 -9.24 3.87 -16.08
CA LEU A 70 -10.01 5.11 -16.19
C LEU A 70 -10.69 5.29 -17.56
N ASP A 71 -10.26 4.53 -18.56
CA ASP A 71 -10.76 4.61 -19.92
C ASP A 71 -11.33 3.26 -20.36
N ASP A 72 -12.66 3.16 -20.43
CA ASP A 72 -13.40 1.97 -20.88
C ASP A 72 -13.04 1.59 -22.34
N GLY A 73 -12.53 2.52 -23.14
CA GLY A 73 -12.07 2.29 -24.51
C GLY A 73 -10.62 1.80 -24.61
N HIS A 74 -9.88 1.76 -23.50
CA HIS A 74 -8.47 1.38 -23.52
C HIS A 74 -8.31 -0.13 -23.81
N PRO A 75 -7.42 -0.56 -24.71
CA PRO A 75 -7.23 -1.99 -25.04
C PRO A 75 -6.92 -2.87 -23.83
N GLY A 76 -6.17 -2.34 -22.87
CA GLY A 76 -5.81 -3.02 -21.61
C GLY A 76 -6.82 -2.86 -20.46
N HIS A 77 -7.99 -2.24 -20.69
CA HIS A 77 -8.97 -1.97 -19.63
C HIS A 77 -9.39 -3.23 -18.88
N ALA A 78 -9.77 -4.29 -19.61
CA ALA A 78 -10.21 -5.55 -19.02
C ALA A 78 -9.11 -6.22 -18.18
N ASP A 79 -7.89 -6.28 -18.70
CA ASP A 79 -6.75 -6.89 -18.01
C ASP A 79 -6.36 -6.11 -16.76
N ALA A 80 -6.39 -4.77 -16.82
CA ALA A 80 -6.13 -3.92 -15.67
C ALA A 80 -7.16 -4.15 -14.55
N TRP A 81 -8.45 -4.22 -14.89
CA TRP A 81 -9.51 -4.51 -13.91
C TRP A 81 -9.40 -5.92 -13.31
N ALA A 82 -9.01 -6.91 -14.11
CA ALA A 82 -8.72 -8.25 -13.61
C ALA A 82 -7.51 -8.25 -12.64
N GLY A 83 -6.47 -7.48 -12.94
CA GLY A 83 -5.30 -7.30 -12.09
C GLY A 83 -5.64 -6.73 -10.72
N VAL A 84 -6.39 -5.62 -10.66
CA VAL A 84 -6.78 -5.00 -9.38
C VAL A 84 -7.73 -5.90 -8.57
N GLN A 85 -8.61 -6.65 -9.23
CA GLN A 85 -9.46 -7.64 -8.56
C GLN A 85 -8.63 -8.75 -7.91
N GLN A 86 -7.61 -9.24 -8.61
CA GLN A 86 -6.72 -10.27 -8.06
C GLN A 86 -5.89 -9.75 -6.89
N ILE A 87 -5.42 -8.49 -6.94
CA ILE A 87 -4.72 -7.85 -5.82
C ILE A 87 -5.64 -7.73 -4.61
N ALA A 88 -6.85 -7.17 -4.79
CA ALA A 88 -7.83 -7.04 -3.72
C ALA A 88 -8.17 -8.39 -3.08
N ARG A 89 -8.41 -9.42 -3.90
CA ARG A 89 -8.68 -10.78 -3.45
C ARG A 89 -7.54 -11.35 -2.61
N ARG A 90 -6.29 -11.23 -3.07
CA ARG A 90 -5.11 -11.66 -2.31
C ARG A 90 -4.98 -10.92 -0.99
N THR A 91 -5.19 -9.59 -0.99
CA THR A 91 -5.12 -8.77 0.22
C THR A 91 -6.16 -9.18 1.26
N ILE A 92 -7.40 -9.44 0.84
CA ILE A 92 -8.49 -9.83 1.73
C ILE A 92 -8.28 -11.28 2.22
N LEU A 93 -7.86 -12.18 1.32
CA LEU A 93 -7.59 -13.58 1.66
C LEU A 93 -6.53 -13.72 2.76
N ARG A 94 -5.45 -12.95 2.71
CA ARG A 94 -4.42 -12.92 3.77
C ARG A 94 -4.92 -12.44 5.13
N LYS A 95 -6.05 -11.73 5.17
CA LYS A 95 -6.62 -11.19 6.41
C LYS A 95 -7.71 -12.07 7.01
N LEU A 96 -8.24 -13.02 6.23
CA LEU A 96 -9.15 -14.03 6.72
C LEU A 96 -8.39 -14.97 7.67
N PRO A 97 -8.89 -15.23 8.89
CA PRO A 97 -8.28 -16.21 9.77
C PRO A 97 -8.20 -17.57 9.06
N SER A 98 -7.09 -18.28 9.23
CA SER A 98 -6.86 -19.61 8.66
C SER A 98 -8.09 -20.48 8.89
N ILE A 99 -8.80 -20.73 7.78
CA ILE A 99 -10.05 -21.46 7.57
C ILE A 99 -10.44 -22.30 8.79
N ASP A 100 -11.21 -21.71 9.70
CA ASP A 100 -12.05 -22.48 10.62
C ASP A 100 -13.40 -22.71 9.92
N ALA A 101 -13.40 -23.74 9.08
CA ALA A 101 -14.53 -24.55 8.63
C ALA A 101 -15.93 -23.88 8.58
N ARG A 102 -16.15 -22.94 7.65
CA ARG A 102 -17.51 -22.56 7.23
C ARG A 102 -17.62 -22.42 5.72
N TYR A 103 -18.69 -23.02 5.18
CA TYR A 103 -19.05 -23.03 3.76
C TYR A 103 -19.30 -21.62 3.16
N ASP A 104 -19.48 -20.60 4.01
CA ASP A 104 -19.75 -19.20 3.62
C ASP A 104 -18.48 -18.35 3.38
N ALA A 105 -17.29 -18.84 3.76
CA ALA A 105 -16.05 -18.03 3.69
C ALA A 105 -15.63 -17.62 2.26
N LEU A 106 -16.07 -18.38 1.25
CA LEU A 106 -15.87 -18.04 -0.16
C LEU A 106 -16.87 -16.98 -0.64
N GLY A 107 -18.12 -17.02 -0.16
CA GLY A 107 -19.13 -15.98 -0.43
C GLY A 107 -18.73 -14.65 0.18
N ASP A 108 -18.32 -14.67 1.45
CA ASP A 108 -17.82 -13.47 2.15
C ASP A 108 -16.58 -12.87 1.46
N LEU A 109 -15.67 -13.72 0.93
CA LEU A 109 -14.49 -13.24 0.21
C LEU A 109 -14.87 -12.50 -1.08
N GLU A 110 -15.71 -13.11 -1.92
CA GLU A 110 -16.10 -12.49 -3.19
C GLU A 110 -16.92 -11.22 -2.95
N ASP A 111 -17.81 -11.19 -1.96
CA ASP A 111 -18.55 -9.99 -1.56
C ASP A 111 -17.61 -8.85 -1.11
N LEU A 112 -16.60 -9.18 -0.31
CA LEU A 112 -15.60 -8.21 0.14
C LEU A 112 -14.73 -7.68 -1.00
N VAL A 113 -14.37 -8.55 -1.96
CA VAL A 113 -13.65 -8.14 -3.16
C VAL A 113 -14.51 -7.19 -3.99
N GLN A 114 -15.79 -7.52 -4.21
CA GLN A 114 -16.72 -6.64 -4.93
C GLN A 114 -16.89 -5.29 -4.23
N GLU A 115 -16.96 -5.26 -2.90
CA GLU A 115 -17.01 -4.01 -2.13
C GLU A 115 -15.72 -3.18 -2.33
N ALA A 116 -14.55 -3.82 -2.29
CA ALA A 116 -13.27 -3.14 -2.53
C ALA A 116 -13.16 -2.60 -3.96
N ILE A 117 -13.63 -3.35 -4.96
CA ILE A 117 -13.66 -2.92 -6.36
C ILE A 117 -14.64 -1.77 -6.57
N LYS A 118 -15.79 -1.78 -5.88
CA LYS A 118 -16.75 -0.67 -5.92
C LYS A 118 -16.17 0.61 -5.31
N ASP A 119 -15.48 0.49 -4.17
CA ASP A 119 -14.78 1.60 -3.53
C ASP A 119 -13.66 2.14 -4.43
N LEU A 120 -12.91 1.25 -5.09
CA LEU A 120 -11.89 1.60 -6.08
C LEU A 120 -12.50 2.37 -7.25
N TRP A 121 -13.50 1.80 -7.93
CA TRP A 121 -14.19 2.43 -9.07
C TRP A 121 -14.70 3.83 -8.73
N SER A 122 -15.33 3.98 -7.56
CA SER A 122 -15.91 5.25 -7.14
C SER A 122 -14.84 6.30 -6.79
N GLY A 123 -13.70 5.86 -6.24
CA GLY A 123 -12.61 6.74 -5.83
C GLY A 123 -11.60 7.06 -6.94
N LEU A 124 -11.50 6.21 -7.96
CA LEU A 124 -10.45 6.26 -8.98
C LEU A 124 -10.43 7.58 -9.77
N PRO A 125 -11.57 8.19 -10.17
CA PRO A 125 -11.56 9.51 -10.81
C PRO A 125 -10.95 10.62 -9.95
N GLY A 126 -10.98 10.46 -8.62
CA GLY A 126 -10.40 11.39 -7.65
C GLY A 126 -9.00 11.01 -7.18
N PHE A 127 -8.38 9.97 -7.75
CA PHE A 127 -7.02 9.57 -7.38
C PHE A 127 -6.00 10.59 -7.91
N GLN A 128 -5.23 11.18 -6.99
CA GLN A 128 -4.34 12.32 -7.25
C GLN A 128 -2.86 12.02 -7.00
N TYR A 129 -2.47 10.73 -6.93
CA TYR A 129 -1.06 10.32 -6.77
C TYR A 129 -0.36 10.90 -5.52
N HIS A 130 -1.11 11.25 -4.48
CA HIS A 130 -0.55 11.63 -3.17
C HIS A 130 0.11 10.43 -2.45
N SER A 131 -0.19 9.21 -2.91
CA SER A 131 0.48 7.96 -2.60
C SER A 131 0.63 7.15 -3.89
N ARG A 132 1.44 6.08 -3.84
CA ARG A 132 1.43 5.04 -4.88
C ARG A 132 0.03 4.41 -5.00
N PHE A 133 -0.30 3.93 -6.19
CA PHE A 133 -1.59 3.32 -6.50
C PHE A 133 -1.81 2.02 -5.71
N HIS A 134 -0.80 1.15 -5.63
CA HIS A 134 -0.89 -0.10 -4.86
C HIS A 134 -1.20 0.17 -3.38
N THR A 135 -0.60 1.22 -2.79
CA THR A 135 -0.80 1.57 -1.37
C THR A 135 -2.26 1.98 -1.14
N TRP A 136 -2.83 2.71 -2.09
CA TRP A 136 -4.22 3.12 -2.04
C TRP A 136 -5.16 1.92 -2.22
N LEU A 137 -4.91 1.05 -3.21
CA LEU A 137 -5.67 -0.19 -3.42
C LEU A 137 -5.66 -1.12 -2.20
N TYR A 138 -4.48 -1.32 -1.60
CA TYR A 138 -4.33 -2.10 -0.36
C TYR A 138 -5.16 -1.50 0.78
N THR A 139 -5.21 -0.17 0.89
CA THR A 139 -6.00 0.53 1.91
C THR A 139 -7.50 0.29 1.71
N LEU A 140 -7.99 0.34 0.48
CA LEU A 140 -9.40 0.06 0.16
C LEU A 140 -9.76 -1.39 0.52
N ALA A 141 -8.98 -2.36 0.06
CA ALA A 141 -9.20 -3.79 0.34
C ALA A 141 -9.12 -4.10 1.85
N SER A 142 -8.15 -3.51 2.55
CA SER A 142 -8.02 -3.65 4.00
C SER A 142 -9.21 -3.07 4.76
N ASN A 143 -9.71 -1.90 4.34
CA ASN A 143 -10.85 -1.26 4.97
C ASN A 143 -12.12 -2.08 4.80
N CYS A 144 -12.35 -2.69 3.63
CA CYS A 144 -13.48 -3.59 3.41
C CYS A 144 -13.50 -4.75 4.41
N TRP A 145 -12.35 -5.44 4.57
CA TRP A 145 -12.20 -6.49 5.58
C TRP A 145 -12.49 -5.98 7.00
N ILE A 146 -11.92 -4.83 7.39
CA ILE A 146 -12.12 -4.26 8.73
C ILE A 146 -13.60 -3.93 8.98
N ARG A 147 -14.30 -3.34 7.99
CA ARG A 147 -15.73 -3.04 8.07
C ARG A 147 -16.55 -4.32 8.28
N HIS A 148 -16.32 -5.34 7.45
CA HIS A 148 -17.00 -6.62 7.56
C HIS A 148 -16.74 -7.31 8.89
N HIS A 149 -15.48 -7.44 9.30
CA HIS A 149 -15.11 -8.06 10.57
C HIS A 149 -15.75 -7.33 11.77
N ARG A 150 -15.82 -5.99 11.74
CA ARG A 150 -16.48 -5.21 12.81
C ARG A 150 -17.97 -5.53 12.90
N THR A 151 -18.68 -5.59 11.78
CA THR A 151 -20.12 -5.90 11.71
C THR A 151 -20.38 -7.33 12.18
N TYR A 152 -19.58 -8.29 11.71
CA TYR A 152 -19.65 -9.69 12.13
C TYR A 152 -19.50 -9.84 13.65
N GLN A 153 -18.48 -9.18 14.23
CA GLN A 153 -18.28 -9.22 15.68
C GLN A 153 -19.38 -8.50 16.47
N ALA A 154 -19.97 -7.44 15.93
CA ALA A 154 -21.12 -6.76 16.55
C ALA A 154 -22.36 -7.66 16.58
N HIS A 155 -22.65 -8.38 15.49
CA HIS A 155 -23.75 -9.36 15.45
C HIS A 155 -23.53 -10.50 16.45
N LYS A 156 -22.29 -10.99 16.59
CA LYS A 156 -21.93 -12.02 17.58
C LYS A 156 -22.13 -11.55 19.04
N ARG A 157 -21.90 -10.27 19.33
CA ARG A 157 -22.17 -9.66 20.66
C ARG A 157 -23.67 -9.52 20.96
N GLY A 158 -24.50 -9.24 19.94
CA GLY A 158 -25.95 -9.20 20.08
C GLY A 158 -26.60 -10.57 20.36
N ALA A 159 -25.95 -11.66 19.94
CA ALA A 159 -26.39 -13.04 20.15
C ALA A 159 -25.91 -13.68 21.49
N GLY A 160 -25.57 -12.87 22.50
CA GLY A 160 -25.33 -13.35 23.86
C GLY A 160 -23.94 -13.92 24.14
N GLN A 161 -22.94 -13.72 23.27
CA GLN A 161 -21.55 -14.03 23.61
C GLN A 161 -20.87 -12.84 24.30
N ARG A 162 -20.21 -13.13 25.44
CA ARG A 162 -19.58 -12.20 26.40
C ARG A 162 -18.74 -11.09 25.73
N PRO A 163 -18.68 -9.89 26.32
CA PRO A 163 -17.98 -8.75 25.72
C PRO A 163 -16.47 -8.99 25.73
N HIS A 164 -15.84 -8.95 24.56
CA HIS A 164 -14.40 -8.78 24.47
C HIS A 164 -14.05 -7.31 24.73
N SER A 165 -13.07 -7.09 25.61
CA SER A 165 -12.67 -5.82 26.21
C SER A 165 -12.16 -4.79 25.20
N LEU A 166 -12.04 -3.55 25.70
CA LEU A 166 -11.41 -2.36 25.09
C LEU A 166 -10.05 -2.64 24.40
N ASP A 167 -9.41 -3.77 24.71
CA ASP A 167 -8.15 -4.25 24.11
C ASP A 167 -8.29 -4.63 22.61
N GLN A 168 -9.49 -4.95 22.11
CA GLN A 168 -9.72 -5.24 20.68
C GLN A 168 -9.79 -3.98 19.79
N LEU A 169 -9.95 -2.78 20.37
CA LEU A 169 -9.89 -1.52 19.61
C LEU A 169 -8.46 -1.18 19.18
N ILE A 170 -7.47 -1.68 19.89
CA ILE A 170 -6.04 -1.58 19.55
C ILE A 170 -5.74 -2.47 18.32
N ASP A 171 -6.37 -3.64 18.21
CA ASP A 171 -6.27 -4.53 17.05
C ASP A 171 -7.01 -3.99 15.79
N ALA A 172 -7.92 -3.01 15.95
CA ALA A 172 -8.84 -2.56 14.89
C ALA A 172 -8.43 -1.26 14.15
N GLY A 173 -7.19 -0.77 14.30
CA GLY A 173 -6.62 0.16 13.31
C GLY A 173 -6.45 1.63 13.71
N SER A 174 -5.87 1.93 14.87
CA SER A 174 -5.21 3.24 15.11
C SER A 174 -3.73 3.26 14.71
N TYR A 175 -3.26 2.31 13.89
CA TYR A 175 -1.81 2.13 13.63
C TYR A 175 -1.41 2.19 12.15
N ALA A 176 -2.34 2.60 11.28
CA ALA A 176 -2.09 2.86 9.85
C ALA A 176 -1.20 4.09 9.56
N GLN A 177 -0.56 4.68 10.58
CA GLN A 177 0.41 5.77 10.39
C GLN A 177 1.85 5.28 10.28
N ALA A 178 2.16 4.07 10.74
CA ALA A 178 3.55 3.63 10.85
C ALA A 178 3.96 2.46 9.96
N PHE A 179 2.99 1.77 9.36
CA PHE A 179 3.24 0.94 8.17
C PHE A 179 3.21 1.77 6.88
N ARG A 180 3.25 3.11 7.01
CA ARG A 180 3.12 4.04 5.88
C ARG A 180 4.47 4.40 5.23
N GLU A 181 5.56 3.76 5.64
CA GLU A 181 6.92 3.97 5.11
C GLU A 181 7.60 2.72 4.54
N LEU A 182 6.94 1.56 4.53
CA LEU A 182 7.36 0.43 3.70
C LEU A 182 6.31 0.29 2.60
N PRO A 183 6.68 0.36 1.31
CA PRO A 183 5.79 -0.09 0.26
C PRO A 183 5.43 -1.54 0.61
N PRO A 184 4.16 -1.85 0.91
CA PRO A 184 3.75 -3.23 0.97
C PRO A 184 3.50 -3.63 -0.48
N ASP A 185 4.57 -3.90 -1.23
CA ASP A 185 4.41 -4.42 -2.57
C ASP A 185 4.80 -5.90 -2.69
N GLU A 186 3.89 -6.55 -3.41
CA GLU A 186 4.07 -7.67 -4.32
C GLU A 186 4.72 -8.96 -3.77
N LEU A 187 3.85 -9.97 -3.75
CA LEU A 187 4.13 -11.41 -3.81
C LEU A 187 5.61 -11.80 -3.90
N VAL A 188 6.07 -12.42 -2.81
CA VAL A 188 7.44 -12.95 -2.64
C VAL A 188 8.40 -11.79 -2.48
N LEU A 189 8.77 -11.44 -1.23
CA LEU A 189 10.01 -10.68 -1.10
C LEU A 189 11.09 -11.50 -1.80
N ASP A 190 11.82 -10.87 -2.73
CA ASP A 190 12.92 -11.54 -3.41
C ASP A 190 13.81 -12.25 -2.38
N GLN A 191 14.36 -13.42 -2.72
CA GLN A 191 15.22 -14.19 -1.84
C GLN A 191 16.37 -13.29 -1.31
N THR A 192 16.86 -12.39 -2.16
CA THR A 192 17.87 -11.40 -1.84
C THR A 192 17.38 -10.32 -0.87
N LEU A 193 16.14 -9.81 -1.03
CA LEU A 193 15.53 -8.85 -0.10
C LEU A 193 15.27 -9.49 1.27
N HIS A 194 14.81 -10.74 1.30
CA HIS A 194 14.69 -11.50 2.54
C HIS A 194 16.02 -11.62 3.27
N GLU A 195 17.09 -12.00 2.56
CA GLU A 195 18.43 -12.10 3.13
C GLU A 195 18.96 -10.76 3.62
N LEU A 196 18.63 -9.67 2.92
CA LEU A 196 18.98 -8.32 3.32
C LEU A 196 18.24 -7.89 4.59
N ILE A 197 16.92 -8.06 4.65
CA ILE A 197 16.10 -7.75 5.83
C ILE A 197 16.55 -8.60 7.03
N ASP A 198 16.78 -9.90 6.82
CA ASP A 198 17.22 -10.82 7.87
C ASP A 198 18.60 -10.42 8.42
N ARG A 199 19.51 -9.95 7.55
CA ARG A 199 20.82 -9.39 7.94
C ARG A 199 20.68 -8.12 8.77
N VAL A 200 19.89 -7.15 8.32
CA VAL A 200 19.66 -5.86 9.01
C VAL A 200 19.05 -6.08 10.39
N LEU A 201 18.03 -6.93 10.49
CA LEU A 201 17.38 -7.24 11.77
C LEU A 201 18.24 -8.10 12.68
N SER A 202 19.06 -9.00 12.13
CA SER A 202 20.01 -9.80 12.93
C SER A 202 21.14 -8.97 13.53
N ALA A 203 21.52 -7.86 12.88
CA ALA A 203 22.51 -6.91 13.39
C ALA A 203 21.99 -6.04 14.56
N GLN A 204 20.68 -6.03 14.82
CA GLN A 204 20.12 -5.25 15.91
C GLN A 204 20.39 -5.88 17.30
N PRO A 205 20.64 -5.07 18.35
CA PRO A 205 20.82 -5.59 19.70
C PRO A 205 19.57 -6.32 20.23
N ASP A 206 18.38 -5.85 19.88
CA ASP A 206 17.11 -6.44 20.30
C ASP A 206 16.63 -7.49 19.29
N GLN A 207 17.03 -8.74 19.49
CA GLN A 207 16.65 -9.88 18.66
C GLN A 207 15.13 -10.15 18.63
N ARG A 208 14.34 -9.49 19.50
CA ARG A 208 12.88 -9.56 19.41
C ARG A 208 12.35 -8.88 18.15
N LEU A 209 13.04 -7.87 17.62
CA LEU A 209 12.64 -7.17 16.38
C LEU A 209 12.52 -8.13 15.20
N ARG A 210 13.56 -8.96 15.00
CA ARG A 210 13.57 -10.04 14.01
C ARG A 210 12.45 -11.04 14.23
N LYS A 211 12.26 -11.50 15.48
CA LYS A 211 11.22 -12.49 15.82
C LYS A 211 9.81 -11.97 15.60
N VAL A 212 9.50 -10.74 16.04
CA VAL A 212 8.17 -10.16 15.81
C VAL A 212 7.93 -9.90 14.33
N PHE A 213 8.96 -9.47 13.59
CA PHE A 213 8.87 -9.29 12.14
C PHE A 213 8.60 -10.62 11.44
N TYR A 214 9.38 -11.66 11.73
CA TYR A 214 9.20 -12.98 11.15
C TYR A 214 7.81 -13.57 11.45
N LEU A 215 7.41 -13.56 12.72
CA LEU A 215 6.09 -14.05 13.11
C LEU A 215 4.95 -13.24 12.49
N ARG A 216 5.16 -11.94 12.24
CA ARG A 216 4.14 -11.06 11.66
C ARG A 216 4.07 -11.15 10.14
N VAL A 217 5.20 -11.26 9.46
CA VAL A 217 5.32 -11.16 8.00
C VAL A 217 5.35 -12.53 7.33
N HIS A 218 6.00 -13.52 7.93
CA HIS A 218 6.09 -14.89 7.39
C HIS A 218 5.05 -15.84 7.97
N GLU A 219 4.82 -15.78 9.28
CA GLU A 219 3.83 -16.66 9.94
C GLU A 219 2.47 -15.99 10.16
N GLU A 220 2.29 -14.73 9.72
CA GLU A 220 1.04 -13.96 9.76
C GLU A 220 0.32 -13.91 11.14
N HIS A 221 1.05 -14.07 12.24
CA HIS A 221 0.46 -14.08 13.58
C HIS A 221 -0.09 -12.68 13.96
N THR A 222 -1.17 -12.68 14.76
CA THR A 222 -1.70 -11.46 15.38
C THR A 222 -0.75 -10.95 16.46
N LEU A 223 -0.81 -9.65 16.81
CA LEU A 223 -0.01 -9.09 17.91
C LEU A 223 -0.20 -9.88 19.21
N HIS A 224 -1.42 -10.35 19.45
CA HIS A 224 -1.76 -11.17 20.60
C HIS A 224 -1.13 -12.57 20.53
N ALA A 225 -1.18 -13.24 19.37
CA ALA A 225 -0.55 -14.54 19.18
C ALA A 225 0.98 -14.46 19.29
N ILE A 226 1.59 -13.39 18.75
CA ILE A 226 3.01 -13.09 18.91
C ILE A 226 3.33 -12.80 20.39
N GLY A 227 2.48 -12.01 21.05
CA GLY A 227 2.61 -11.69 22.47
C GLY A 227 2.55 -12.93 23.35
N ALA A 228 1.58 -13.81 23.12
CA ALA A 228 1.46 -15.08 23.81
C ALA A 228 2.67 -15.99 23.55
N ARG A 229 3.16 -16.05 22.31
CA ARG A 229 4.30 -16.89 21.91
C ARG A 229 5.65 -16.38 22.44
N LEU A 230 5.81 -15.07 22.57
CA LEU A 230 7.04 -14.43 23.02
C LEU A 230 6.99 -13.94 24.48
N SER A 231 5.89 -14.21 25.19
CA SER A 231 5.62 -13.70 26.54
C SER A 231 5.73 -12.16 26.63
N LEU A 232 5.13 -11.46 25.65
CA LEU A 232 5.09 -10.00 25.54
C LEU A 232 3.64 -9.50 25.57
N SER A 233 3.44 -8.27 26.05
CA SER A 233 2.14 -7.61 25.87
C SER A 233 1.93 -7.21 24.41
N PRO A 234 0.67 -7.20 23.89
CA PRO A 234 0.38 -6.75 22.52
C PRO A 234 0.92 -5.34 22.22
N ALA A 235 0.87 -4.44 23.20
CA ALA A 235 1.45 -3.10 23.10
C ALA A 235 2.97 -3.11 22.93
N ARG A 236 3.68 -4.05 23.58
CA ARG A 236 5.12 -4.22 23.40
C ARG A 236 5.46 -4.83 22.04
N VAL A 237 4.66 -5.79 21.56
CA VAL A 237 4.81 -6.33 20.20
C VAL A 237 4.62 -5.23 19.15
N HIS A 238 3.62 -4.36 19.34
CA HIS A 238 3.42 -3.20 18.49
C HIS A 238 4.64 -2.28 18.49
N ALA A 239 5.14 -1.87 19.66
CA ALA A 239 6.33 -1.02 19.76
C ALA A 239 7.56 -1.65 19.09
N LEU A 240 7.71 -2.97 19.14
CA LEU A 240 8.79 -3.68 18.45
C LEU A 240 8.58 -3.65 16.93
N LEU A 241 7.36 -3.84 16.41
CA LEU A 241 7.09 -3.73 14.96
C LEU A 241 7.30 -2.30 14.43
N GLN A 242 6.95 -1.28 15.23
CA GLN A 242 7.28 0.11 14.93
C GLN A 242 8.78 0.30 14.78
N GLN A 243 9.54 -0.17 15.77
CA GLN A 243 10.99 -0.08 15.76
C GLN A 243 11.61 -0.87 14.60
N THR A 244 11.08 -2.05 14.28
CA THR A 244 11.48 -2.81 13.09
C THR A 244 11.27 -1.99 11.83
N SER A 245 10.10 -1.37 11.65
CA SER A 245 9.81 -0.52 10.48
C SER A 245 10.81 0.64 10.38
N THR A 246 11.08 1.33 11.48
CA THR A 246 12.06 2.44 11.51
C THR A 246 13.48 1.97 11.20
N VAL A 247 13.89 0.80 11.71
CA VAL A 247 15.21 0.23 11.42
C VAL A 247 15.35 -0.10 9.94
N LEU A 248 14.34 -0.77 9.36
CA LEU A 248 14.36 -1.16 7.95
C LEU A 248 14.28 0.06 7.03
N SER A 249 13.46 1.06 7.36
CA SER A 249 13.31 2.27 6.54
C SER A 249 14.50 3.21 6.63
N LEU A 250 15.39 3.07 7.61
CA LEU A 250 16.63 3.84 7.73
C LEU A 250 17.86 3.12 7.15
N ASP A 251 17.75 1.84 6.83
CA ASP A 251 18.88 1.06 6.31
C ASP A 251 19.19 1.45 4.84
N PRO A 252 20.42 1.88 4.53
CA PRO A 252 20.78 2.35 3.19
C PRO A 252 20.61 1.29 2.10
N ALA A 253 20.91 0.03 2.38
CA ALA A 253 20.82 -1.03 1.40
C ALA A 253 19.36 -1.43 1.13
N ILE A 254 18.49 -1.36 2.15
CA ILE A 254 17.05 -1.56 1.96
C ILE A 254 16.45 -0.42 1.13
N ARG A 255 16.86 0.83 1.38
CA ARG A 255 16.46 1.97 0.55
C ARG A 255 16.90 1.79 -0.90
N GLU A 256 18.17 1.46 -1.09
CA GLU A 256 18.75 1.21 -2.41
C GLU A 256 18.05 0.05 -3.13
N TRP A 257 17.66 -1.02 -2.42
CA TRP A 257 16.87 -2.12 -2.99
C TRP A 257 15.55 -1.63 -3.60
N PHE A 258 14.79 -0.85 -2.84
CA PHE A 258 13.52 -0.29 -3.32
C PHE A 258 13.72 0.76 -4.42
N ASP A 259 14.85 1.48 -4.40
CA ASP A 259 15.24 2.41 -5.47
C ASP A 259 15.66 1.65 -6.76
N LEU A 260 16.29 0.47 -6.64
CA LEU A 260 16.71 -0.39 -7.75
C LEU A 260 15.53 -1.15 -8.38
N GLU A 261 14.59 -1.67 -7.58
CA GLU A 261 13.36 -2.26 -8.11
C GLU A 261 12.54 -1.23 -8.90
N ALA A 262 12.47 0.02 -8.43
CA ALA A 262 11.86 1.12 -9.19
C ALA A 262 12.57 1.41 -10.52
N SER A 263 13.84 0.99 -10.65
CA SER A 263 14.65 1.16 -11.87
C SER A 263 14.60 -0.05 -12.82
N GLY A 264 14.20 -1.23 -12.33
CA GLY A 264 14.16 -2.50 -13.09
C GLY A 264 12.96 -2.68 -14.03
N TRP A 265 11.97 -1.79 -13.97
CA TRP A 265 10.82 -1.76 -14.88
C TRP A 265 11.02 -0.86 -16.12
N ALA A 266 12.27 -0.42 -16.36
CA ALA A 266 12.64 0.49 -17.44
C ALA A 266 13.35 -0.18 -18.64
N GLU A 267 13.32 -1.52 -18.74
CA GLU A 267 13.67 -2.28 -19.97
C GLU A 267 12.43 -2.90 -20.62
#